data_AF-A0A352PXG5-F1
#
_entry.id   AF-A0A352PXG5-F1
#
_cell.length_a   1.000
_cell.length_b   1.000
_cell.length_c   1.000
_cell.angle_alpha   90.00
_cell.angle_beta   90.00
_cell.angle_gamma   90.00
#
_symmetry.space_group_name_H-M   'P 1'
#
loop_
_entity.id
_entity.type
_entity.pdbx_description
1 polymer ?
#
loop_
_entity_poly.entity_id
_entity_poly.type
_entity_poly.pdbx_seq_one_letter_code
_entity_poly.pdbx_strand_id
1 'polypeptide(L)' 'MKPWPKYPLVYEISTWVWLRELSERYERPIPLSSIPAGEWKTLGSLGFDAVWFMGVWER' A
#
# COMPACT_ATOMS: atom_id res chain seq x y z
N MET A 1 -10.23 -14.70 11.56
CA MET A 1 -9.40 -14.38 10.36
C MET A 1 -9.69 -15.43 9.32
N LYS A 2 -9.96 -15.05 8.06
CA LYS A 2 -10.11 -16.06 6.99
C LYS A 2 -8.75 -16.72 6.75
N PRO A 3 -8.68 -18.05 6.56
CA PRO A 3 -7.44 -18.69 6.17
C PRO A 3 -7.01 -18.17 4.80
N TRP A 4 -5.71 -18.08 4.59
CA TRP A 4 -5.15 -17.72 3.29
C TRP A 4 -5.54 -18.76 2.23
N PRO A 5 -5.77 -18.33 0.97
CA PRO A 5 -5.98 -19.27 -0.11
C PRO A 5 -4.73 -20.13 -0.34
N LYS A 6 -4.93 -21.30 -0.97
CA LYS A 6 -3.84 -22.23 -1.30
C LYS A 6 -2.75 -21.60 -2.19
N TYR A 7 -3.13 -20.60 -2.99
CA TYR A 7 -2.25 -19.86 -3.89
C TYR A 7 -2.49 -18.36 -3.69
N PRO A 8 -1.79 -17.71 -2.74
CA PRO A 8 -2.00 -16.30 -2.46
C PRO A 8 -1.40 -15.40 -3.54
N LEU A 9 -2.12 -14.34 -3.87
CA LEU A 9 -1.65 -13.28 -4.76
C LEU A 9 -1.19 -12.08 -3.92
N VAL A 10 0.09 -11.75 -4.06
CA VAL A 10 0.71 -10.61 -3.37
C VAL A 10 0.99 -9.52 -4.38
N TYR A 11 0.51 -8.31 -4.09
CA TYR A 11 0.81 -7.12 -4.87
C TYR A 11 2.02 -6.40 -4.31
N GLU A 12 3.12 -6.41 -5.05
CA GLU A 12 4.32 -5.67 -4.68
C GLU A 12 4.22 -4.20 -5.13
N ILE A 13 4.40 -3.28 -4.19
CA ILE A 13 4.39 -1.84 -4.46
C ILE A 13 5.67 -1.18 -3.95
N SER A 14 6.27 -0.33 -4.78
CA SER A 14 7.36 0.55 -4.37
C SER A 14 6.81 1.64 -3.46
N THR A 15 7.05 1.51 -2.15
CA THR A 15 6.45 2.42 -1.15
C THR A 15 6.93 3.85 -1.34
N TRP A 16 8.19 4.05 -1.71
CA TRP A 16 8.73 5.39 -1.91
C TRP A 16 8.09 6.12 -3.09
N VAL A 17 7.93 5.43 -4.22
CA VAL A 17 7.25 5.98 -5.40
C VAL A 17 5.78 6.26 -5.08
N TRP A 18 5.12 5.30 -4.45
CA TRP A 18 3.71 5.43 -4.09
C TRP A 18 3.44 6.59 -3.12
N LEU A 19 4.21 6.72 -2.03
CA LEU A 19 4.07 7.83 -1.09
C LEU A 19 4.37 9.18 -1.74
N ARG A 20 5.31 9.23 -2.69
CA ARG A 20 5.58 10.45 -3.47
C ARG A 20 4.38 10.83 -4.33
N GLU A 21 3.82 9.91 -5.10
CA GLU A 21 2.63 10.15 -5.92
C GLU A 21 1.42 10.58 -5.09
N LEU A 22 1.23 9.97 -3.92
CA LEU A 22 0.21 10.41 -2.96
C LEU A 22 0.51 11.82 -2.45
N SER A 23 1.75 12.13 -2.12
CA SER A 23 2.11 13.46 -1.63
C SER A 23 1.86 14.54 -2.68
N GLU A 24 2.16 14.25 -3.94
CA GLU A 24 1.86 15.12 -5.10
C GLU A 24 0.35 15.27 -5.30
N ARG A 25 -0.43 14.18 -5.24
CA ARG A 25 -1.89 14.21 -5.41
C ARG A 25 -2.63 15.00 -4.33
N TYR A 26 -2.21 14.88 -3.08
CA TYR A 26 -2.83 15.54 -1.94
C TYR A 26 -2.16 16.88 -1.59
N GLU A 27 -1.21 17.33 -2.41
CA GLU A 27 -0.47 18.60 -2.26
C GLU A 27 0.17 18.78 -0.87
N ARG A 28 0.58 17.67 -0.24
CA ARG A 28 1.19 17.66 1.09
C ARG A 28 2.04 16.40 1.30
N PRO A 29 3.09 16.44 2.13
CA PRO A 29 3.83 15.23 2.49
C PRO A 29 2.93 14.19 3.17
N ILE A 30 2.87 12.98 2.60
CA ILE A 30 2.16 11.83 3.16
C ILE A 30 3.17 10.76 3.59
N PRO A 31 3.43 10.60 4.90
CA PRO A 31 4.14 9.43 5.40
C PRO A 31 3.22 8.20 5.42
N LEU A 32 3.81 7.00 5.50
CA LEU A 32 3.08 5.73 5.58
C LEU A 32 2.04 5.70 6.72
N SER A 33 2.34 6.36 7.85
CA SER A 33 1.44 6.46 9.01
C SER A 33 0.19 7.32 8.79
N SER A 34 0.20 8.18 7.76
CA SER A 34 -0.86 9.18 7.51
C SER A 34 -1.55 8.99 6.16
N ILE A 35 -1.43 7.79 5.57
CA ILE A 35 -2.12 7.47 4.31
C ILE A 35 -3.65 7.56 4.53
N PRO A 36 -4.37 8.33 3.71
CA PRO A 36 -5.83 8.43 3.80
C PRO A 36 -6.53 7.08 3.66
N ALA A 37 -7.61 6.88 4.43
CA ALA A 37 -8.43 5.66 4.40
C ALA A 37 -8.92 5.27 2.98
N GLY A 38 -9.13 6.25 2.10
CA GLY A 38 -9.52 6.04 0.72
C GLY A 38 -8.48 5.25 -0.08
N GLU A 39 -7.18 5.49 0.13
CA GLU A 39 -6.10 4.80 -0.59
C GLU A 39 -6.02 3.33 -0.16
N TRP A 40 -6.23 3.03 1.13
CA TRP A 40 -6.35 1.66 1.64
C TRP A 40 -7.54 0.93 1.02
N LYS A 41 -8.67 1.61 0.86
CA LYS A 41 -9.85 1.05 0.20
C LYS A 41 -9.59 0.76 -1.28
N THR A 42 -8.86 1.65 -1.97
CA THR A 42 -8.45 1.44 -3.36
C THR A 42 -7.55 0.21 -3.48
N LEU A 43 -6.52 0.09 -2.65
CA LEU A 43 -5.64 -1.10 -2.63
C LEU A 43 -6.43 -2.38 -2.35
N GLY A 44 -7.35 -2.36 -1.38
CA GLY A 44 -8.20 -3.51 -1.05
C GLY A 44 -9.19 -3.89 -2.15
N SER A 45 -9.53 -2.96 -3.05
CA SER A 45 -10.43 -3.23 -4.19
C SER A 45 -9.76 -3.95 -5.36
N LEU A 46 -8.42 -4.06 -5.36
CA LEU A 46 -7.66 -4.71 -6.43
C LEU A 46 -7.77 -6.24 -6.43
N GLY A 47 -8.33 -6.84 -5.37
CA GLY A 47 -8.57 -8.28 -5.30
C GLY A 47 -7.35 -9.14 -4.97
N PHE A 48 -6.25 -8.52 -4.52
CA PHE A 48 -5.08 -9.23 -3.99
C PHE A 48 -5.30 -9.68 -2.53
N ASP A 49 -4.65 -10.77 -2.14
CA ASP A 49 -4.72 -11.29 -0.78
C ASP A 49 -3.88 -10.45 0.19
N ALA A 50 -2.78 -9.86 -0.30
CA ALA A 50 -1.96 -8.93 0.46
C ALA A 50 -1.18 -7.95 -0.43
N VAL A 51 -0.68 -6.90 0.21
CA VAL A 51 0.19 -5.89 -0.37
C VAL A 51 1.55 -5.97 0.30
N TRP A 52 2.61 -6.03 -0.49
CA TRP A 52 3.99 -5.99 -0.04
C TRP A 52 4.58 -4.60 -0.29
N PHE A 53 4.88 -3.89 0.80
CA PHE A 53 5.48 -2.56 0.78
C PHE A 53 7.00 -2.65 0.68
N MET A 54 7.54 -2.44 -0.52
CA MET A 54 9.00 -2.42 -0.74
C MET A 54 9.64 -1.17 -0.16
N GLY A 55 10.78 -1.33 0.50
CA GLY A 55 11.64 -0.21 0.93
C GLY A 55 11.15 0.57 2.15
N VAL A 56 10.34 -0.04 3.02
CA VAL A 56 9.85 0.60 4.27
C VAL A 56 10.79 0.52 5.46
N TRP A 57 11.89 -0.24 5.35
CA TRP A 57 12.79 -0.50 6.47
C TRP A 57 13.86 0.60 6.59
N GLU A 58 13.98 1.16 7.78
CA GLU A 58 15.11 1.99 8.21
C GLU A 58 16.25 1.08 8.69
N ARG A 59 17.51 1.48 8.47
CA ARG A 59 18.70 0.69 8.84
C ARG A 59 19.03 0.80 10.33
#